data_AF-A0A6B2C9X6-F1
#
_entry.id   AF-A0A6B2C9X6-F1
#
_cell.length_a   1.000
_cell.length_b   1.000
_cell.length_c   1.000
_cell.angle_alpha   90.00
_cell.angle_beta   90.00
_cell.angle_gamma   90.00
#
_symmetry.space_group_name_H-M   'P 1'
#
loop_
_entity.id
_entity.type
_entity.pdbx_description
1 polymer ?
#
loop_
_entity_poly.entity_id
_entity_poly.type
_entity_poly.pdbx_seq_one_letter_code
_entity_poly.pdbx_strand_id
1 'polypeptide(L)'
;MSEERSEEELPKLSIKDMLKVVPPPHLLKEGKSKKILEKRVKITYSDDIKEGHILIHPRLAEMLNIKDQLEISVKGRKRIFKAVLNDQIPEEEIRGNSQELIRYGIANNSIVVVRKHE
;
A
#
# COMPACT_ATOMS: atom_id res chain seq x y z
N MET A 1 -71.52 23.69 17.78
CA MET A 1 -70.55 22.60 17.56
C MET A 1 -70.11 22.71 16.12
N SER A 2 -68.95 23.30 15.90
CA SER A 2 -68.37 23.49 14.58
C SER A 2 -66.91 23.06 14.73
N GLU A 3 -66.61 21.92 14.13
CA GLU A 3 -65.36 21.18 14.24
C GLU A 3 -64.14 22.03 13.84
N GLU A 4 -63.17 22.08 14.75
CA GLU A 4 -61.78 22.45 14.48
C GLU A 4 -61.20 21.46 13.45
N ARG A 5 -60.77 21.96 12.29
CA ARG A 5 -59.83 21.25 11.43
C ARG A 5 -58.48 21.94 11.54
N SER A 6 -57.61 21.32 12.32
CA SER A 6 -56.21 21.67 12.46
C SER A 6 -55.51 21.49 11.11
N GLU A 7 -55.01 22.59 10.53
CA GLU A 7 -54.07 22.53 9.41
C GLU A 7 -52.77 21.88 9.91
N GLU A 8 -52.49 20.66 9.44
CA GLU A 8 -51.23 19.96 9.65
C GLU A 8 -50.12 20.73 8.91
N GLU A 9 -49.37 21.55 9.63
CA GLU A 9 -48.16 22.20 9.13
C GLU A 9 -47.11 21.14 8.75
N LEU A 10 -47.01 20.84 7.45
CA LEU A 10 -45.92 20.05 6.90
C LEU A 10 -44.58 20.78 7.14
N PRO A 11 -43.55 20.09 7.67
CA PRO A 11 -42.26 20.73 7.91
C PRO A 11 -41.66 21.16 6.57
N LYS A 12 -41.36 22.46 6.44
CA LYS A 12 -40.64 23.02 5.29
C LYS A 12 -39.24 22.40 5.21
N LEU A 13 -39.11 21.27 4.52
CA LEU A 13 -37.81 20.70 4.19
C LEU A 13 -37.03 21.75 3.39
N SER A 14 -35.92 22.20 3.96
CA SER A 14 -35.07 23.20 3.33
C SER A 14 -34.52 22.64 2.01
N ILE A 15 -34.57 23.45 0.95
CA ILE A 15 -34.03 23.17 -0.39
C ILE A 15 -32.58 22.66 -0.33
N LYS A 16 -31.83 23.09 0.71
CA LYS A 16 -30.46 22.69 1.01
C LYS A 16 -30.30 21.22 1.39
N ASP A 17 -31.33 20.57 1.93
CA ASP A 17 -31.35 19.15 2.24
C ASP A 17 -31.75 18.30 1.01
N MET A 18 -32.55 18.86 0.10
CA MET A 18 -32.88 18.25 -1.19
C MET A 18 -31.66 18.19 -2.14
N LEU A 19 -30.77 19.19 -2.06
CA LEU A 19 -29.48 19.21 -2.77
C LEU A 19 -28.43 18.22 -2.23
N LYS A 20 -28.70 17.55 -1.10
CA LYS A 20 -27.84 16.49 -0.54
C LYS A 20 -28.22 15.08 -1.02
N VAL A 21 -29.31 14.92 -1.78
CA VAL A 21 -29.84 13.61 -2.21
C VAL A 21 -28.86 12.86 -3.12
N VAL A 22 -27.99 13.57 -3.83
CA VAL A 22 -26.84 12.97 -4.53
C VAL A 22 -25.63 13.86 -4.32
N PRO A 23 -24.63 13.46 -3.52
CA PRO A 23 -23.40 14.23 -3.38
C PRO A 23 -22.74 14.38 -4.75
N PRO A 24 -22.16 15.55 -5.07
CA PRO A 24 -21.37 15.73 -6.27
C PRO A 24 -20.33 14.61 -6.42
N PRO A 25 -20.08 14.10 -7.64
CA PRO A 25 -19.17 12.98 -7.88
C PRO A 25 -17.73 13.23 -7.36
N HIS A 26 -17.38 14.48 -7.08
CA HIS A 26 -16.11 14.86 -6.47
C HIS A 26 -15.99 14.45 -4.98
N LEU A 27 -17.10 14.48 -4.23
CA LEU A 27 -17.15 14.10 -2.80
C LEU A 27 -17.17 12.57 -2.60
N LEU A 28 -17.63 11.80 -3.58
CA LEU A 28 -17.61 10.34 -3.55
C LEU A 28 -16.20 9.75 -3.71
N LYS A 29 -15.23 10.55 -4.20
CA LYS A 29 -13.85 10.13 -4.46
C LYS A 29 -12.88 10.37 -3.30
N GLU A 30 -13.35 10.84 -2.14
CA GLU A 30 -12.54 10.92 -0.93
C GLU A 30 -12.62 9.66 -0.06
N GLY A 31 -13.05 8.53 -0.65
CA GLY A 31 -12.76 7.21 -0.12
C GLY A 31 -11.25 6.97 -0.18
N LYS A 32 -10.54 7.43 0.86
CA LYS A 32 -9.11 7.24 1.15
C LYS A 32 -8.57 5.96 0.51
N SER A 33 -8.07 6.04 -0.71
CA SER A 33 -7.19 5.00 -1.22
C SER A 33 -5.96 5.09 -0.32
N LYS A 34 -5.80 4.12 0.60
CA LYS A 34 -4.56 3.92 1.35
C LYS A 34 -3.44 4.09 0.32
N LYS A 35 -2.67 5.17 0.42
CA LYS A 35 -1.60 5.48 -0.52
C LYS A 35 -0.63 4.32 -0.40
N ILE A 36 -0.70 3.36 -1.31
CA ILE A 36 0.08 2.12 -1.19
C ILE A 36 1.53 2.56 -1.38
N LEU A 37 2.32 2.46 -0.32
CA LEU A 37 3.74 2.80 -0.35
C LEU A 37 4.45 1.66 -1.05
N GLU A 38 4.66 1.84 -2.35
CA GLU A 38 5.37 0.89 -3.22
C GLU A 38 6.59 1.59 -3.82
N LYS A 39 7.73 0.91 -3.86
CA LYS A 39 8.92 1.41 -4.54
C LYS A 39 9.53 0.34 -5.41
N ARG A 40 9.98 0.74 -6.60
CA ARG A 40 10.70 -0.13 -7.54
C ARG A 40 12.18 -0.03 -7.22
N VAL A 41 12.80 -1.17 -6.94
CA VAL A 41 14.21 -1.26 -6.56
C VAL A 41 14.89 -2.39 -7.32
N LYS A 42 16.20 -2.30 -7.43
CA LYS A 42 17.03 -3.34 -8.04
C LYS A 42 17.31 -4.43 -7.01
N ILE A 43 17.23 -5.69 -7.42
CA ILE A 43 17.63 -6.82 -6.58
C ILE A 43 18.93 -7.44 -7.07
N THR A 44 19.86 -7.62 -6.14
CA THR A 44 21.18 -8.19 -6.39
C THR A 44 21.34 -9.48 -5.59
N TYR A 45 22.09 -10.43 -6.14
CA TYR A 45 22.40 -11.69 -5.46
C TYR A 45 23.48 -11.49 -4.40
N SER A 46 23.36 -12.20 -3.28
CA SER A 46 24.40 -12.30 -2.27
C SER A 46 24.31 -13.64 -1.56
N ASP A 47 25.44 -14.34 -1.49
CA ASP A 47 25.52 -15.67 -0.89
C ASP A 47 25.66 -15.63 0.64
N ASP A 48 26.01 -14.47 1.20
CA ASP A 48 26.11 -14.25 2.66
C ASP A 48 24.75 -14.16 3.37
N ILE A 49 23.65 -14.09 2.61
CA ILE A 49 22.30 -13.87 3.15
C ILE A 49 21.60 -15.22 3.34
N LYS A 50 21.00 -15.42 4.52
CA LYS A 50 20.18 -16.60 4.80
C LYS A 50 18.92 -16.61 3.93
N GLU A 51 18.44 -17.80 3.59
CA GLU A 51 17.14 -17.96 2.92
C GLU A 51 16.02 -17.27 3.71
N GLY A 52 15.08 -16.66 2.99
CA GLY A 52 13.96 -15.90 3.56
C GLY A 52 14.32 -14.52 4.10
N HIS A 53 15.58 -14.08 3.99
CA HIS A 53 16.03 -12.75 4.44
C HIS A 53 16.47 -11.90 3.24
N ILE A 54 16.24 -10.60 3.36
CA ILE A 54 16.66 -9.60 2.38
C ILE A 54 17.29 -8.43 3.10
N LEU A 55 18.46 -8.01 2.63
CA LEU A 55 19.12 -6.79 3.07
C LEU A 55 18.49 -5.59 2.37
N ILE A 56 18.04 -4.62 3.16
CA ILE A 56 17.50 -3.35 2.70
C ILE A 56 18.16 -2.18 3.42
N HIS A 57 18.30 -1.05 2.72
CA HIS A 57 18.78 0.17 3.36
C HIS A 57 17.73 0.69 4.36
N PRO A 58 18.10 1.17 5.55
CA PRO A 58 17.13 1.63 6.55
C PRO A 58 16.27 2.79 6.06
N ARG A 59 16.83 3.72 5.28
CA ARG A 59 16.02 4.80 4.67
C ARG A 59 14.94 4.26 3.74
N LEU A 60 15.22 3.19 2.98
CA LEU A 60 14.22 2.54 2.13
C LEU A 60 13.13 1.87 2.98
N ALA A 61 13.52 1.23 4.08
CA ALA A 61 12.60 0.62 5.04
C ALA A 61 11.67 1.66 5.68
N GLU A 62 12.21 2.79 6.12
CA GLU A 62 11.45 3.91 6.70
C GLU A 62 10.47 4.53 5.70
N MET A 63 10.92 4.78 4.47
CA MET A 63 10.07 5.30 3.39
C MET A 63 8.87 4.40 3.10
N LEU A 64 9.08 3.09 3.13
CA LEU A 64 8.04 2.09 2.88
C LEU A 64 7.29 1.66 4.14
N ASN A 65 7.68 2.16 5.31
CA ASN A 65 7.15 1.79 6.62
C ASN A 65 7.22 0.27 6.89
N ILE A 66 8.34 -0.34 6.49
CA ILE A 66 8.63 -1.78 6.69
C ILE A 66 9.25 -1.96 8.08
N LYS A 67 8.66 -2.81 8.91
CA LYS A 67 9.17 -3.15 10.25
C LYS A 67 9.99 -4.43 10.23
N ASP A 68 9.33 -5.56 9.97
CA ASP A 68 9.93 -6.90 10.04
C ASP A 68 9.86 -7.65 8.72
N GLN A 69 8.77 -7.46 7.98
CA GLN A 69 8.49 -8.22 6.76
C GLN A 69 8.20 -7.29 5.59
N LEU A 70 8.71 -7.68 4.43
CA LEU A 70 8.51 -6.99 3.17
C LEU A 70 7.93 -7.96 2.14
N GLU A 71 7.04 -7.44 1.29
CA GLU A 71 6.51 -8.16 0.15
C GLU A 71 7.25 -7.71 -1.11
N ILE A 72 7.82 -8.65 -1.85
CA ILE A 72 8.35 -8.41 -3.19
C ILE A 72 7.36 -8.96 -4.21
N SER A 73 6.96 -8.09 -5.14
CA SER A 73 6.15 -8.46 -6.28
C SER A 73 6.99 -8.45 -7.56
N VAL A 74 7.02 -9.60 -8.24
CA VAL A 74 7.71 -9.79 -9.53
C VAL A 74 6.75 -10.42 -10.51
N LYS A 75 6.44 -9.72 -11.61
CA LYS A 75 5.54 -10.20 -12.68
C LYS A 75 4.22 -10.79 -12.16
N GLY A 76 3.62 -10.16 -11.15
CA GLY A 76 2.34 -10.59 -10.56
C GLY A 76 2.47 -11.69 -9.49
N ARG A 77 3.67 -12.21 -9.23
CA ARG A 77 3.93 -13.14 -8.11
C ARG A 77 4.42 -12.35 -6.90
N LYS A 78 3.73 -12.52 -5.77
CA LYS A 78 4.06 -11.89 -4.49
C LYS A 78 4.78 -12.87 -3.58
N ARG A 79 5.82 -12.44 -2.91
CA ARG A 79 6.59 -13.23 -1.95
C ARG A 79 6.96 -12.40 -0.75
N ILE A 80 6.94 -13.01 0.42
CA ILE A 80 7.19 -12.37 1.71
C ILE A 80 8.60 -12.75 2.16
N PHE A 81 9.37 -11.75 2.58
CA PHE A 81 10.72 -11.92 3.10
C PHE A 81 10.88 -11.14 4.40
N LYS A 82 11.83 -11.56 5.23
CA LYS A 82 12.26 -10.80 6.40
C LYS A 82 13.23 -9.70 5.99
N ALA A 83 12.95 -8.49 6.46
CA ALA A 83 13.79 -7.33 6.24
C ALA A 83 14.97 -7.34 7.23
N VAL A 84 16.19 -7.16 6.73
CA VAL A 84 17.38 -6.94 7.54
C VAL A 84 17.98 -5.61 7.12
N LEU A 85 18.14 -4.69 8.08
CA LEU A 85 18.63 -3.34 7.79
C LEU A 85 20.16 -3.36 7.64
N ASN A 86 20.67 -2.73 6.58
CA ASN A 86 22.10 -2.58 6.35
C ASN A 86 22.39 -1.25 5.61
N ASP A 87 23.29 -0.44 6.15
CA ASP A 87 23.71 0.86 5.57
C ASP A 87 24.77 0.73 4.47
N GLN A 88 25.35 -0.45 4.28
CA GLN A 88 26.40 -0.68 3.26
C GLN A 88 25.84 -0.80 1.83
N ILE A 89 24.51 -0.83 1.67
CA ILE A 89 23.83 -0.99 0.38
C ILE A 89 23.14 0.31 -0.04
N PRO A 90 23.10 0.63 -1.34
CA PRO A 90 22.44 1.86 -1.78
C PRO A 90 20.92 1.79 -1.61
N GLU A 91 20.28 2.95 -1.48
CA GLU A 91 18.83 3.09 -1.17
C GLU A 91 17.88 2.49 -2.24
N GLU A 92 18.40 2.28 -3.45
CA GLU A 92 17.66 1.77 -4.61
C GLU A 92 17.97 0.31 -4.91
N GLU A 93 18.81 -0.33 -4.08
CA GLU A 93 19.21 -1.72 -4.20
C GLU A 93 18.80 -2.51 -2.96
N ILE A 94 18.41 -3.76 -3.19
CA ILE A 94 18.19 -4.76 -2.15
C ILE A 94 18.98 -6.01 -2.49
N ARG A 95 19.46 -6.72 -1.47
CA ARG A 95 20.22 -7.96 -1.66
C ARG A 95 19.47 -9.13 -1.07
N GLY A 96 19.41 -10.24 -1.81
CA GLY A 96 18.77 -11.47 -1.35
C GLY A 96 19.62 -12.70 -1.66
N ASN A 97 19.26 -13.81 -1.05
CA ASN A 97 19.96 -15.07 -1.26
C ASN A 97 19.88 -15.53 -2.73
N SER A 98 21.04 -15.85 -3.32
CA SER A 98 21.15 -16.26 -4.73
C SER A 98 20.27 -17.46 -5.08
N GLN A 99 20.30 -18.51 -4.26
CA GLN A 99 19.58 -19.76 -4.51
C GLN A 99 18.06 -19.55 -4.46
N GLU A 100 17.60 -18.79 -3.47
CA GLU A 100 16.19 -18.48 -3.31
C GLU A 100 15.65 -17.61 -4.46
N LEU A 101 16.42 -16.60 -4.88
CA LEU A 101 16.03 -15.73 -6.00
C LEU A 101 15.96 -16.50 -7.32
N ILE A 102 16.92 -17.39 -7.57
CA ILE A 102 16.91 -18.27 -8.75
C ILE A 102 15.69 -19.19 -8.71
N ARG A 103 15.37 -19.79 -7.56
CA ARG A 103 14.18 -20.64 -7.38
C ARG A 103 12.88 -19.89 -7.68
N TYR A 104 12.84 -18.60 -7.37
CA TYR A 104 11.69 -17.74 -7.67
C TYR A 104 11.70 -17.17 -9.11
N GLY A 105 12.76 -17.42 -9.87
CA GLY A 105 12.91 -16.91 -11.24
C GLY A 105 13.20 -15.40 -11.29
N ILE A 106 13.78 -14.85 -10.21
CA ILE A 106 14.22 -13.46 -10.13
C ILE A 106 15.69 -13.45 -10.55
N ALA A 107 15.98 -12.80 -11.67
CA ALA A 107 17.34 -12.66 -12.18
C ALA A 107 18.17 -11.65 -11.35
N ASN A 108 19.50 -11.74 -11.46
CA ASN A 108 20.39 -10.74 -10.88
C ASN A 108 20.17 -9.39 -11.56
N ASN A 109 20.29 -8.30 -10.80
CA ASN A 109 20.04 -6.92 -11.24
C ASN A 109 18.63 -6.68 -11.79
N SER A 110 17.65 -7.51 -11.42
CA SER A 110 16.26 -7.33 -11.86
C SER A 110 15.57 -6.20 -11.11
N ILE A 111 14.53 -5.61 -11.71
CA ILE A 111 13.72 -4.57 -11.09
C ILE A 111 12.51 -5.23 -10.46
N VAL A 112 12.34 -5.05 -9.15
CA VAL A 112 11.26 -5.62 -8.37
C VAL A 112 10.46 -4.52 -7.67
N VAL A 113 9.19 -4.80 -7.37
CA VAL A 113 8.35 -3.89 -6.60
C VAL A 113 8.36 -4.34 -5.15
N VAL A 114 8.83 -3.47 -4.25
CA VAL A 114 8.78 -3.72 -2.81
C VAL A 114 7.58 -3.00 -2.22
N ARG A 115 6.87 -3.71 -1.35
CA ARG A 115 5.71 -3.23 -0.62
C ARG A 115 5.86 -3.60 0.84
N LYS A 116 5.25 -2.79 1.70
CA LYS A 116 4.98 -3.16 3.08
C LYS A 116 4.07 -4.41 3.09
N HIS A 117 4.43 -5.40 3.90
CA HIS A 117 3.48 -6.44 4.33
C HIS A 117 2.65 -5.89 5.50
N GLU A 118 1.32 -6.09 5.48
CA GLU A 118 0.39 -5.52 6.48
C GLU A 118 0.49 -6.20 7.84
#